data_AF-A0A397TYZ2-F1
#
_entry.id   AF-A0A397TYZ2-F1
#
_cell.length_a   1.000
_cell.length_b   1.000
_cell.length_c   1.000
_cell.angle_alpha   90.00
_cell.angle_beta   90.00
_cell.angle_gamma   90.00
#
_symmetry.space_group_name_H-M   'P 1'
#
loop_
_entity.id
_entity.type
_entity.pdbx_description
1 polymer ?
#
loop_
_entity_poly.entity_id
_entity_poly.type
_entity_poly.pdbx_seq_one_letter_code
_entity_poly.pdbx_strand_id
1 'polypeptide(L)'
;MGWYITEDLYPETVSEEETGIASEDPRIINIRVRQQLTNAEIKSSRLTSCLDDDNTGTTLRNGLFTAYSEYMKEHDDGEYYVHIKLHIGDIVTIKEEDNESYAMVRAIFTHKYNNGIVYAFVWIDWLNDIGCTDSLLRFPIFERQTDSDTRWYRIYPISMLNDIPKVHFVHACHSSCSAISHDNNNVQYFMNKFFYKMV
;
A
#
# COMPACT_ATOMS: atom_id res chain seq x y z
N MET A 1 3.73 28.61 7.60
CA MET A 1 4.56 27.43 7.90
C MET A 1 4.13 26.31 6.96
N GLY A 2 5.11 25.60 6.40
CA GLY A 2 4.98 24.83 5.15
C GLY A 2 4.31 23.47 5.33
N TRP A 3 3.64 23.06 4.27
CA TRP A 3 3.08 21.72 4.06
C TRP A 3 4.20 20.69 4.02
N TYR A 4 3.99 19.53 4.64
CA TYR A 4 4.70 18.32 4.24
C TYR A 4 3.66 17.34 3.69
N ILE A 5 3.62 17.26 2.36
CA ILE A 5 3.35 15.99 1.71
C ILE A 5 4.48 15.09 2.24
N THR A 6 4.17 13.88 2.75
CA THR A 6 5.21 12.90 3.08
C THR A 6 6.20 12.93 1.92
N GLU A 7 7.45 13.30 2.19
CA GLU A 7 8.47 13.36 1.13
C GLU A 7 8.37 12.05 0.37
N ASP A 8 8.31 12.13 -0.97
CA ASP A 8 8.54 10.95 -1.79
C ASP A 8 9.86 10.39 -1.28
N LEU A 9 9.80 9.28 -0.54
CA LEU A 9 10.95 8.72 0.17
C LEU A 9 12.08 8.32 -0.80
N TYR A 10 11.81 8.44 -2.11
CA TYR A 10 12.40 7.70 -3.21
C TYR A 10 12.36 8.55 -4.51
N PRO A 11 13.47 9.22 -4.88
CA PRO A 11 13.55 10.02 -6.11
C PRO A 11 13.48 9.16 -7.38
N GLU A 12 12.80 9.67 -8.41
CA GLU A 12 12.48 8.95 -9.65
C GLU A 12 13.73 8.62 -10.49
N THR A 13 13.89 7.35 -10.88
CA THR A 13 14.80 6.93 -11.95
C THR A 13 14.04 6.14 -13.00
N VAL A 14 13.86 6.71 -14.19
CA VAL A 14 13.13 6.10 -15.30
C VAL A 14 14.09 5.30 -16.18
N SER A 15 14.09 3.97 -16.05
CA SER A 15 14.59 3.06 -17.11
C SER A 15 13.41 2.48 -17.89
N GLU A 16 13.47 2.49 -19.22
CA GLU A 16 12.35 2.09 -20.10
C GLU A 16 12.31 0.58 -20.43
N GLU A 17 13.12 -0.24 -19.77
CA GLU A 17 13.16 -1.68 -20.08
C GLU A 17 11.82 -2.38 -19.77
N GLU A 18 11.39 -3.28 -20.66
CA GLU A 18 10.29 -4.20 -20.39
C GLU A 18 10.67 -5.08 -19.19
N THR A 19 9.87 -5.01 -18.14
CA THR A 19 10.14 -5.67 -16.86
C THR A 19 9.78 -7.16 -16.86
N GLY A 20 9.03 -7.62 -17.88
CA GLY A 20 8.52 -8.99 -17.97
C GLY A 20 7.49 -9.37 -16.89
N ILE A 21 6.90 -8.37 -16.21
CA ILE A 21 5.91 -8.58 -15.16
C ILE A 21 4.51 -8.56 -15.79
N ALA A 22 3.71 -9.58 -15.47
CA ALA A 22 2.36 -9.75 -15.97
C ALA A 22 1.29 -9.53 -14.88
N SER A 23 0.05 -9.40 -15.34
CA SER A 23 -1.16 -9.38 -14.52
C SER A 23 -2.05 -10.57 -14.88
N GLU A 24 -2.83 -11.05 -13.91
CA GLU A 24 -3.93 -11.99 -14.19
C GLU A 24 -5.17 -11.27 -14.76
N ASP A 25 -5.30 -9.98 -14.47
CA ASP A 25 -6.32 -9.12 -15.11
C ASP A 25 -5.72 -8.49 -16.38
N PRO A 26 -6.23 -8.81 -17.59
CA PRO A 26 -5.70 -8.30 -18.85
C PRO A 26 -5.86 -6.78 -19.01
N ARG A 27 -6.72 -6.15 -18.20
CA ARG A 27 -6.91 -4.70 -18.17
C ARG A 27 -5.73 -3.98 -17.52
N ILE A 28 -4.85 -4.70 -16.83
CA ILE A 28 -3.67 -4.13 -16.19
C ILE A 28 -2.42 -4.52 -16.97
N ILE A 29 -1.72 -3.52 -17.48
CA ILE A 29 -0.57 -3.67 -18.37
C ILE A 29 0.59 -2.77 -17.93
N ASN A 30 1.77 -3.01 -18.51
CA ASN A 30 2.98 -2.22 -18.30
C ASN A 30 3.37 -2.06 -16.82
N ILE A 31 3.23 -3.14 -16.04
CA ILE A 31 3.62 -3.16 -14.63
C ILE A 31 5.13 -3.00 -14.51
N ARG A 32 5.55 -2.02 -13.72
CA ARG A 32 6.94 -1.75 -13.36
C ARG A 32 7.03 -1.67 -11.86
N VAL A 33 8.01 -2.36 -11.29
CA VAL A 33 8.38 -2.20 -9.88
C VAL A 33 9.73 -1.51 -9.83
N ARG A 34 9.91 -0.57 -8.90
CA ARG A 34 11.04 0.36 -8.91
C ARG A 34 11.68 0.45 -7.54
N GLN A 35 12.97 0.71 -7.56
CA GLN A 35 13.78 0.90 -6.36
C GLN A 35 13.68 -0.28 -5.39
N GLN A 36 14.55 -1.26 -5.62
CA GLN A 36 14.71 -2.41 -4.75
C GLN A 36 15.11 -1.96 -3.34
N LEU A 37 14.36 -2.39 -2.32
CA LEU A 37 14.69 -2.07 -0.94
C LEU A 37 15.95 -2.83 -0.50
N THR A 38 16.80 -2.14 0.24
CA THR A 38 17.98 -2.73 0.87
C THR A 38 17.58 -3.64 2.03
N ASN A 39 18.46 -4.57 2.40
CA ASN A 39 18.26 -5.41 3.58
C ASN A 39 18.10 -4.62 4.88
N ALA A 40 18.68 -3.41 4.96
CA ALA A 40 18.51 -2.54 6.12
C ALA A 40 17.08 -1.98 6.19
N GLU A 41 16.56 -1.49 5.06
CA GLU A 41 15.19 -0.98 4.94
C GLU A 41 14.18 -2.09 5.24
N ILE A 42 14.35 -3.28 4.66
CA ILE A 42 13.50 -4.46 4.89
C ILE A 42 13.45 -4.86 6.37
N LYS A 43 14.59 -4.79 7.07
CA LYS A 43 14.65 -5.09 8.51
C LYS A 43 13.98 -4.01 9.35
N SER A 44 14.20 -2.75 9.02
CA SER A 44 13.60 -1.62 9.76
C SER A 44 12.08 -1.56 9.62
N SER A 45 11.53 -1.99 8.48
CA SER A 45 10.09 -2.05 8.21
C SER A 45 9.41 -3.29 8.81
N ARG A 46 10.14 -4.13 9.55
CA ARG A 46 9.64 -5.38 10.16
C ARG A 46 8.91 -6.28 9.15
N LEU A 47 9.27 -6.21 7.87
CA LEU A 47 8.67 -7.04 6.82
C LEU A 47 9.05 -8.52 7.00
N THR A 48 10.15 -8.82 7.70
CA THR A 48 10.65 -10.18 7.86
C THR A 48 10.09 -10.93 9.07
N SER A 49 9.57 -10.24 10.08
CA SER A 49 9.03 -10.87 11.31
C SER A 49 7.61 -11.41 11.16
N CYS A 50 6.96 -11.16 10.02
CA CYS A 50 5.59 -11.62 9.74
C CYS A 50 5.54 -12.66 8.61
N LEU A 51 6.72 -13.18 8.20
CA LEU A 51 6.87 -14.22 7.18
C LEU A 51 7.16 -15.60 7.80
N ASP A 52 6.64 -15.85 9.01
CA ASP A 52 6.82 -17.07 9.80
C ASP A 52 6.07 -18.29 9.21
N ASP A 53 6.16 -18.48 7.90
CA ASP A 53 5.91 -19.76 7.25
C ASP A 53 7.21 -20.16 6.55
N ASP A 54 7.81 -21.25 7.01
CA ASP A 54 9.21 -21.66 6.74
C ASP A 54 9.56 -21.83 5.24
N ASN A 55 8.57 -21.79 4.34
CA ASN A 55 8.76 -21.84 2.88
C ASN A 55 8.57 -20.50 2.15
N THR A 56 7.72 -19.58 2.63
CA THR A 56 7.45 -18.28 1.95
C THR A 56 8.48 -17.22 2.33
N GLY A 57 8.97 -17.25 3.56
CA GLY A 57 9.97 -16.29 4.07
C GLY A 57 11.30 -16.32 3.33
N THR A 58 11.76 -17.48 2.87
CA THR A 58 13.05 -17.62 2.17
C THR A 58 13.01 -17.06 0.75
N THR A 59 11.86 -17.14 0.08
CA THR A 59 11.67 -16.67 -1.30
C THR A 59 11.52 -15.14 -1.37
N LEU A 60 10.85 -14.54 -0.37
CA LEU A 60 10.66 -13.08 -0.29
C LEU A 60 11.88 -12.32 0.23
N ARG A 61 12.79 -12.98 0.96
CA ARG A 61 14.03 -12.40 1.51
C ARG A 61 15.06 -12.01 0.44
N ASN A 62 14.93 -12.49 -0.80
CA ASN A 62 15.92 -12.24 -1.87
C ASN A 62 15.65 -10.95 -2.67
N GLY A 63 15.34 -9.85 -1.98
CA GLY A 63 15.32 -8.50 -2.58
C GLY A 63 14.15 -8.25 -3.55
N LEU A 64 13.02 -8.95 -3.45
CA LEU A 64 11.91 -8.67 -4.36
C LEU A 64 11.09 -7.44 -3.94
N PHE A 65 11.35 -6.89 -2.75
CA PHE A 65 10.65 -5.71 -2.26
C PHE A 65 11.11 -4.45 -2.97
N THR A 66 10.13 -3.61 -3.31
CA THR A 66 10.32 -2.38 -4.06
C THR A 66 9.58 -1.24 -3.37
N ALA A 67 10.12 -0.04 -3.50
CA ALA A 67 9.57 1.16 -2.90
C ALA A 67 8.22 1.55 -3.51
N TYR A 68 8.08 1.39 -4.83
CA TYR A 68 6.87 1.75 -5.56
C TYR A 68 6.68 0.89 -6.82
N SER A 69 5.45 0.86 -7.31
CA SER A 69 5.09 0.28 -8.61
C SER A 69 4.30 1.26 -9.47
N GLU A 70 4.49 1.16 -10.77
CA GLU A 70 3.77 1.90 -11.80
C GLU A 70 3.09 0.91 -12.73
N TYR A 71 1.86 1.15 -13.12
CA TYR A 71 1.16 0.34 -14.11
C TYR A 71 0.08 1.14 -14.82
N MET A 72 -0.44 0.59 -15.91
CA MET A 72 -1.61 1.13 -16.60
C MET A 72 -2.80 0.22 -16.36
N LYS A 73 -3.94 0.80 -16.01
CA LYS A 73 -5.20 0.07 -15.85
C LYS A 73 -6.24 0.63 -16.81
N GLU A 74 -6.88 -0.24 -17.57
CA GLU A 74 -8.01 0.12 -18.42
C GLU A 74 -9.14 0.68 -17.54
N HIS A 75 -9.63 1.85 -17.90
CA HIS A 75 -10.76 2.47 -17.22
C HIS A 75 -12.04 1.63 -17.43
N ASP A 76 -12.99 1.73 -16.50
CA ASP A 76 -14.20 0.88 -16.49
C ASP A 76 -15.06 1.02 -17.76
N ASP A 77 -14.97 2.14 -18.50
CA ASP A 77 -15.65 2.33 -19.80
C ASP A 77 -14.90 1.69 -20.99
N GLY A 78 -13.69 1.18 -20.79
CA GLY A 78 -12.86 0.56 -21.82
C GLY A 78 -12.26 1.53 -22.84
N GLU A 79 -12.41 2.84 -22.66
CA GLU A 79 -12.01 3.81 -23.69
C GLU A 79 -10.54 4.22 -23.59
N TYR A 80 -9.95 4.17 -22.40
CA TYR A 80 -8.58 4.60 -22.15
C TYR A 80 -7.94 3.87 -20.97
N TYR A 81 -6.61 3.96 -20.89
CA TYR A 81 -5.83 3.47 -19.76
C TYR A 81 -5.46 4.63 -18.85
N VAL A 82 -5.53 4.41 -17.54
CA VAL A 82 -5.07 5.34 -16.52
C VAL A 82 -3.75 4.86 -15.95
N HIS A 83 -2.81 5.80 -15.79
CA HIS A 83 -1.53 5.53 -15.15
C HIS A 83 -1.69 5.54 -13.63
N ILE A 84 -1.27 4.45 -12.98
CA ILE A 84 -1.33 4.26 -11.53
C ILE A 84 0.08 4.18 -10.99
N LYS A 85 0.38 5.03 -10.00
CA LYS A 85 1.61 4.97 -9.20
C LYS A 85 1.22 4.60 -7.77
N LEU A 86 1.83 3.54 -7.25
CA LEU A 86 1.54 2.96 -5.94
C LEU A 86 2.82 2.91 -5.11
N HIS A 87 2.79 3.47 -3.91
CA HIS A 87 3.92 3.51 -2.98
C HIS A 87 3.62 2.72 -1.71
N ILE A 88 4.68 2.32 -1.02
CA ILE A 88 4.57 1.90 0.39
C ILE A 88 4.00 3.08 1.20
N GLY A 89 3.00 2.78 2.02
CA GLY A 89 2.26 3.76 2.83
C GLY A 89 0.96 4.23 2.18
N ASP A 90 0.79 4.04 0.87
CA ASP A 90 -0.45 4.40 0.18
C ASP A 90 -1.62 3.59 0.73
N ILE A 91 -2.77 4.25 0.86
CA ILE A 91 -4.00 3.58 1.24
C ILE A 91 -4.81 3.28 -0.02
N VAL A 92 -5.17 2.02 -0.16
CA VAL A 92 -5.86 1.43 -1.30
C VAL A 92 -7.19 0.85 -0.87
N THR A 93 -8.08 0.69 -1.83
CA THR A 93 -9.33 -0.03 -1.65
C THR A 93 -9.19 -1.41 -2.27
N ILE A 94 -9.62 -2.43 -1.53
CA ILE A 94 -9.75 -3.80 -2.02
C ILE A 94 -11.23 -4.13 -2.03
N LYS A 95 -11.73 -4.58 -3.19
CA LYS A 95 -13.14 -4.93 -3.34
C LYS A 95 -13.37 -6.30 -2.70
N GLU A 96 -14.09 -6.31 -1.58
CA GLU A 96 -14.68 -7.53 -1.01
C GLU A 96 -16.14 -7.64 -1.47
N GLU A 97 -16.76 -8.83 -1.33
CA GLU A 97 -18.01 -9.24 -1.97
C GLU A 97 -19.07 -8.13 -2.09
N ASP A 98 -19.38 -7.44 -0.98
CA ASP A 98 -20.44 -6.43 -0.91
C ASP A 98 -19.99 -5.05 -0.38
N ASN A 99 -18.71 -4.88 0.00
CA ASN A 99 -18.20 -3.63 0.60
C ASN A 99 -16.78 -3.26 0.12
N GLU A 100 -16.50 -1.96 0.12
CA GLU A 100 -15.15 -1.44 -0.05
C GLU A 100 -14.39 -1.52 1.27
N SER A 101 -13.34 -2.34 1.29
CA SER A 101 -12.44 -2.46 2.43
C SER A 101 -11.16 -1.66 2.15
N TYR A 102 -10.63 -1.00 3.18
CA TYR A 102 -9.47 -0.11 3.07
C TYR A 102 -8.23 -0.78 3.64
N ALA A 103 -7.10 -0.59 3.00
CA ALA A 103 -5.84 -1.13 3.49
C ALA A 103 -4.66 -0.24 3.15
N MET A 104 -3.64 -0.23 4.01
CA MET A 104 -2.38 0.45 3.79
C MET A 104 -1.38 -0.50 3.14
N VAL A 105 -0.72 -0.08 2.07
CA VAL A 105 0.35 -0.84 1.44
C VAL A 105 1.57 -0.83 2.35
N ARG A 106 1.91 -2.00 2.88
CA ARG A 106 3.08 -2.23 3.71
C ARG A 106 4.31 -2.57 2.87
N ALA A 107 4.13 -3.30 1.77
CA ALA A 107 5.22 -3.70 0.88
C ALA A 107 4.71 -3.98 -0.53
N ILE A 108 5.60 -3.85 -1.51
CA ILE A 108 5.34 -4.23 -2.91
C ILE A 108 6.44 -5.19 -3.34
N PHE A 109 6.09 -6.32 -3.93
CA PHE A 109 7.08 -7.30 -4.37
C PHE A 109 6.64 -8.09 -5.60
N THR A 110 7.58 -8.78 -6.24
CA THR A 110 7.27 -9.69 -7.35
C THR A 110 7.54 -11.15 -6.99
N HIS A 111 6.87 -12.07 -7.68
CA HIS A 111 7.10 -13.50 -7.52
C HIS A 111 6.88 -14.23 -8.84
N LYS A 112 7.76 -15.19 -9.13
CA LYS A 112 7.65 -16.06 -10.31
C LYS A 112 6.78 -17.26 -9.97
N TYR A 113 5.61 -17.36 -10.61
CA TYR A 113 4.67 -18.45 -10.40
C TYR A 113 5.10 -19.73 -11.13
N ASN A 114 4.41 -20.85 -10.88
CA ASN A 114 4.74 -22.17 -11.44
C ASN A 114 4.66 -22.22 -12.98
N ASN A 115 3.93 -21.30 -13.61
CA ASN A 115 3.86 -21.14 -15.07
C ASN A 115 5.09 -20.42 -15.67
N GLY A 116 6.04 -20.01 -14.83
CA GLY A 116 7.24 -19.30 -15.25
C GLY A 116 7.06 -17.79 -15.44
N ILE A 117 5.86 -17.25 -15.20
CA ILE A 117 5.55 -15.83 -15.35
C ILE A 117 5.77 -15.11 -14.01
N VAL A 118 6.28 -13.88 -14.08
CA VAL A 118 6.49 -13.02 -12.90
C VAL A 118 5.26 -12.12 -12.72
N TYR A 119 4.73 -12.09 -11.50
CA TYR A 119 3.59 -11.25 -11.11
C TYR A 119 3.97 -10.31 -9.98
N ALA A 120 3.25 -9.20 -9.85
CA ALA A 120 3.42 -8.24 -8.77
C ALA A 120 2.32 -8.37 -7.71
N PHE A 121 2.72 -8.22 -6.46
CA PHE A 121 1.89 -8.37 -5.27
C PHE A 121 2.11 -7.21 -4.31
N VAL A 122 1.09 -6.95 -3.50
CA VAL A 122 1.16 -6.07 -2.35
C VAL A 122 0.98 -6.85 -1.07
N TRP A 123 1.78 -6.49 -0.08
CA TRP A 123 1.50 -6.79 1.31
C TRP A 123 0.79 -5.57 1.90
N ILE A 124 -0.37 -5.77 2.50
CA ILE A 124 -1.15 -4.74 3.16
C ILE A 124 -1.30 -4.92 4.68
N ASP A 125 -1.62 -3.84 5.36
CA ASP A 125 -2.24 -3.84 6.70
C ASP A 125 -3.67 -3.29 6.56
N TRP A 126 -4.68 -4.04 7.01
CA TRP A 126 -6.09 -3.62 6.95
C TRP A 126 -6.38 -2.38 7.80
N LEU A 127 -7.32 -1.54 7.36
CA LEU A 127 -7.86 -0.43 8.14
C LEU A 127 -9.30 -0.77 8.57
N ASN A 128 -9.50 -0.97 9.86
CA ASN A 128 -10.79 -1.34 10.43
C ASN A 128 -11.50 -0.10 11.00
N ASP A 129 -12.76 0.10 10.63
CA ASP A 129 -13.61 1.11 11.28
C ASP A 129 -13.86 0.68 12.73
N ILE A 130 -13.49 1.52 13.70
CA ILE A 130 -13.67 1.23 15.12
C ILE A 130 -15.04 1.70 15.66
N GLY A 131 -15.95 2.14 14.78
CA GLY A 131 -17.30 2.59 15.12
C GLY A 131 -17.32 3.93 15.88
N CYS A 132 -16.20 4.65 15.88
CA CYS A 132 -16.05 5.92 16.59
C CYS A 132 -15.77 7.06 15.61
N THR A 133 -16.08 8.28 16.02
CA THR A 133 -15.78 9.50 15.25
C THR A 133 -14.97 10.47 16.10
N ASP A 134 -14.13 11.26 15.45
CA ASP A 134 -13.43 12.36 16.11
C ASP A 134 -14.45 13.36 16.69
N SER A 135 -14.18 13.85 17.90
CA SER A 135 -15.11 14.71 18.63
C SER A 135 -15.31 16.08 17.99
N LEU A 136 -14.31 16.59 17.27
CA LEU A 136 -14.30 17.92 16.68
C LEU A 136 -14.75 17.87 15.21
N LEU A 137 -14.09 17.03 14.41
CA LEU A 137 -14.26 16.94 12.97
C LEU A 137 -15.39 15.98 12.58
N ARG A 138 -15.83 15.12 13.51
CA ARG A 138 -16.86 14.09 13.28
C ARG A 138 -16.48 13.09 12.18
N PHE A 139 -15.18 12.98 11.87
CA PHE A 139 -14.67 12.02 10.91
C PHE A 139 -14.60 10.63 11.53
N PRO A 140 -14.99 9.57 10.79
CA PRO A 140 -14.77 8.19 11.24
C PRO A 140 -13.30 7.93 11.52
N ILE A 141 -13.05 7.16 12.58
CA ILE A 141 -11.71 6.73 12.98
C ILE A 141 -11.54 5.27 12.56
N PHE A 142 -10.41 4.98 11.94
CA PHE A 142 -10.00 3.64 11.57
C PHE A 142 -8.71 3.28 12.31
N GLU A 143 -8.54 2.01 12.62
CA GLU A 143 -7.30 1.46 13.18
C GLU A 143 -6.61 0.54 12.17
N ARG A 144 -5.32 0.79 11.94
CA ARG A 144 -4.47 -0.09 11.13
C ARG A 144 -4.20 -1.37 11.89
N GLN A 145 -4.37 -2.48 11.19
CA GLN A 145 -4.05 -3.82 11.64
C GLN A 145 -2.59 -3.89 12.14
N THR A 146 -2.39 -4.62 13.23
CA THR A 146 -1.07 -4.84 13.82
C THR A 146 -0.58 -6.25 13.56
N ASP A 147 0.71 -6.51 13.79
CA ASP A 147 1.31 -7.84 13.57
C ASP A 147 0.66 -8.97 14.40
N SER A 148 0.02 -8.64 15.52
CA SER A 148 -0.70 -9.62 16.35
C SER A 148 -2.03 -10.09 15.76
N ASP A 149 -2.52 -9.47 14.69
CA ASP A 149 -3.82 -9.76 14.11
C ASP A 149 -3.71 -10.76 12.94
N THR A 150 -3.82 -12.06 13.21
CA THR A 150 -3.58 -13.09 12.18
C THR A 150 -4.83 -13.50 11.40
N ARG A 151 -5.96 -12.78 11.50
CA ARG A 151 -7.26 -13.28 11.03
C ARG A 151 -7.51 -13.14 9.54
N TRP A 152 -6.76 -12.30 8.83
CA TRP A 152 -7.03 -11.97 7.43
C TRP A 152 -5.81 -12.16 6.53
N TYR A 153 -6.07 -12.54 5.28
CA TYR A 153 -5.06 -12.55 4.23
C TYR A 153 -4.49 -11.13 4.06
N ARG A 154 -3.17 -11.04 3.87
CA ARG A 154 -2.44 -9.76 3.79
C ARG A 154 -1.71 -9.55 2.48
N ILE A 155 -1.67 -10.57 1.62
CA ILE A 155 -0.96 -10.54 0.35
C ILE A 155 -1.98 -10.65 -0.76
N TYR A 156 -1.97 -9.67 -1.66
CA TYR A 156 -2.89 -9.58 -2.79
C TYR A 156 -2.13 -9.31 -4.08
N PRO A 157 -2.54 -9.88 -5.23
CA PRO A 157 -2.02 -9.43 -6.51
C PRO A 157 -2.42 -7.97 -6.73
N ILE A 158 -1.58 -7.19 -7.41
CA ILE A 158 -1.88 -5.77 -7.72
C ILE A 158 -3.21 -5.62 -8.47
N SER A 159 -3.63 -6.64 -9.23
CA SER A 159 -4.90 -6.65 -9.94
C SER A 159 -6.15 -6.60 -9.06
N MET A 160 -6.04 -6.94 -7.78
CA MET A 160 -7.16 -6.85 -6.84
C MET A 160 -7.33 -5.46 -6.21
N LEU A 161 -6.40 -4.54 -6.47
CA LEU A 161 -6.51 -3.16 -6.02
C LEU A 161 -7.50 -2.41 -6.91
N ASN A 162 -8.47 -1.75 -6.29
CA ASN A 162 -9.38 -0.87 -7.02
C ASN A 162 -8.67 0.44 -7.45
N ASP A 163 -9.28 1.19 -8.36
CA ASP A 163 -8.68 2.39 -8.97
C ASP A 163 -7.99 3.33 -7.97
N ILE A 164 -6.76 3.72 -8.33
CA ILE A 164 -6.01 4.96 -8.04
C ILE A 164 -6.41 5.66 -6.74
N PRO A 165 -5.48 5.86 -5.78
CA PRO A 165 -5.80 6.24 -4.41
C PRO A 165 -6.78 7.42 -4.32
N LYS A 166 -8.00 7.12 -3.87
CA LYS A 166 -9.04 8.11 -3.53
C LYS A 166 -9.38 8.08 -2.05
N VAL A 167 -8.40 7.82 -1.20
CA VAL A 167 -8.71 7.49 0.19
C VAL A 167 -8.11 8.51 1.13
N HIS A 168 -9.01 9.32 1.66
CA HIS A 168 -8.75 10.51 2.45
C HIS A 168 -8.33 10.19 3.88
N PHE A 169 -7.41 9.26 4.05
CA PHE A 169 -6.96 8.85 5.35
C PHE A 169 -5.82 9.74 5.81
N VAL A 170 -6.01 10.36 6.97
CA VAL A 170 -5.01 11.23 7.60
C VAL A 170 -4.62 10.59 8.92
N HIS A 171 -3.32 10.46 9.20
CA HIS A 171 -2.84 9.93 10.49
C HIS A 171 -3.43 10.75 11.63
N ALA A 172 -4.09 10.08 12.58
CA ALA A 172 -4.78 10.73 13.69
C ALA A 172 -3.78 11.14 14.77
N CYS A 173 -2.94 12.13 14.43
CA CYS A 173 -1.83 12.57 15.26
C CYS A 173 -2.31 13.05 16.64
N HIS A 174 -1.71 12.50 17.69
CA HIS A 174 -1.89 12.97 19.06
C HIS A 174 -0.73 13.87 19.49
N SER A 175 -0.76 14.37 20.72
CA SER A 175 0.30 15.24 21.28
C SER A 175 1.72 14.64 21.27
N SER A 176 1.87 13.34 21.05
CA SER A 176 3.15 12.65 20.84
C SER A 176 3.74 12.83 19.44
N CYS A 177 2.96 13.34 18.48
CA CYS A 177 3.38 13.59 17.11
C CYS A 177 3.88 15.04 16.93
N SER A 178 4.77 15.25 15.98
CA SER A 178 5.30 16.54 15.55
C SER A 178 5.35 16.60 14.04
N ALA A 179 5.64 17.79 13.49
CA ALA A 179 5.73 18.01 12.04
C ALA A 179 6.75 17.10 11.31
N ILE A 180 7.70 16.50 12.03
CA ILE A 180 8.77 15.68 11.45
C ILE A 180 8.88 14.29 12.10
N SER A 181 8.01 13.97 13.06
CA SER A 181 8.08 12.71 13.80
C SER A 181 6.70 12.34 14.28
N HIS A 182 6.19 11.23 13.76
CA HIS A 182 4.89 10.67 14.12
C HIS A 182 5.07 9.52 15.12
N ASP A 183 4.07 9.34 15.99
CA ASP A 183 4.03 8.21 16.90
C ASP A 183 3.69 6.94 16.12
N ASN A 184 4.71 6.12 15.88
CA ASN A 184 4.58 4.87 15.13
C ASN A 184 3.76 3.80 15.87
N ASN A 185 3.50 3.97 17.17
CA ASN A 185 2.58 3.11 17.92
C ASN A 185 1.12 3.53 17.74
N ASN A 186 0.88 4.78 17.33
CA ASN A 186 -0.45 5.24 17.01
C ASN A 186 -0.85 4.72 15.63
N VAL A 187 -1.77 3.76 15.63
CA VAL A 187 -2.30 3.12 14.43
C VAL A 187 -3.61 3.74 13.95
N GLN A 188 -4.04 4.86 14.51
CA GLN A 188 -5.33 5.49 14.19
C GLN A 188 -5.22 6.45 12.99
N TYR A 189 -6.24 6.43 12.14
CA TYR A 189 -6.37 7.27 10.96
C TYR A 189 -7.80 7.82 10.86
N PHE A 190 -7.93 9.08 10.43
CA PHE A 190 -9.22 9.71 10.15
C PHE A 190 -9.62 9.52 8.69
N MET A 191 -10.85 9.12 8.42
CA MET A 191 -11.42 9.12 7.07
C MET A 191 -12.04 10.49 6.75
N ASN A 192 -11.29 11.34 6.07
CA ASN A 192 -11.67 12.71 5.71
C ASN A 192 -12.49 12.78 4.41
N LYS A 193 -13.80 12.48 4.50
CA LYS A 193 -14.72 12.46 3.34
C LYS A 193 -14.84 13.78 2.56
N PHE A 194 -14.28 14.88 3.05
CA PHE A 194 -14.51 16.24 2.51
C PHE A 194 -13.24 16.94 2.01
N PHE A 195 -12.10 16.25 1.95
CA PHE A 195 -10.81 16.82 1.53
C PHE A 195 -10.35 18.05 2.36
N TYR A 196 -10.86 18.25 3.57
CA TYR A 196 -10.45 19.41 4.37
C TYR A 196 -9.00 19.24 4.84
N LYS A 197 -8.23 20.31 4.74
CA LYS A 197 -6.89 20.37 5.31
C LYS A 197 -7.02 20.42 6.84
N MET A 198 -6.60 19.37 7.54
CA MET A 198 -6.40 19.47 8.99
C MET A 198 -5.15 20.32 9.23
N VAL A 199 -5.28 21.33 10.09
CA VAL A 199 -4.24 22.30 10.45
C VAL A 199 -3.58 21.88 11.76
#